data_AF-A0A2C1KD62-F1
#
_entry.id   AF-A0A2C1KD62-F1
#
_cell.length_a   1.000
_cell.length_b   1.000
_cell.length_c   1.000
_cell.angle_alpha   90.00
_cell.angle_beta   90.00
_cell.angle_gamma   90.00
#
_symmetry.space_group_name_H-M   'P 1'
#
loop_
_entity.id
_entity.type
_entity.pdbx_description
1 polymer ?
#
loop_
_entity_poly.entity_id
_entity_poly.type
_entity_poly.pdbx_seq_one_letter_code
_entity_poly.pdbx_strand_id
1 'polypeptide(L)'
;MIKNNQHKYSISAMCKALQIPRSTYYYEAKERQAEDDFSSDIVEIFHESFQNYGTRKIKKELAKRGKVVSRRRIGRIMKAQGLVSSYTLAQFKPHSFTISISF
;
A
#
# COMPACT_ATOMS: atom_id res chain seq x y z
N MET A 1 4.61 -28.42 -14.82
CA MET A 1 3.95 -29.45 -15.66
C MET A 1 2.58 -29.02 -16.20
N ILE A 2 1.65 -28.52 -15.36
CA ILE A 2 0.31 -28.08 -15.80
C ILE A 2 0.35 -26.86 -16.73
N LYS A 3 1.19 -25.83 -16.44
CA LYS A 3 1.34 -24.62 -17.28
C LYS A 3 1.72 -24.92 -18.74
N ASN A 4 2.57 -25.91 -19.00
CA ASN A 4 3.08 -26.21 -20.35
C ASN A 4 2.02 -26.85 -21.25
N ASN A 5 1.01 -27.51 -20.67
CA ASN A 5 -0.03 -28.24 -21.40
C ASN A 5 -1.40 -27.52 -21.40
N GLN A 6 -1.45 -26.29 -20.88
CA GLN A 6 -2.69 -25.51 -20.74
C GLN A 6 -3.41 -25.22 -22.08
N HIS A 7 -2.66 -25.22 -23.18
CA HIS A 7 -3.18 -24.96 -24.53
C HIS A 7 -3.88 -26.19 -25.14
N LYS A 8 -3.64 -27.39 -24.59
CA LYS A 8 -4.13 -28.67 -25.13
C LYS A 8 -5.18 -29.31 -24.22
N TYR A 9 -5.11 -29.08 -22.91
CA TYR A 9 -6.02 -29.68 -21.94
C TYR A 9 -6.51 -28.65 -20.91
N SER A 10 -7.70 -28.90 -20.36
CA SER A 10 -8.24 -28.03 -19.31
C SER A 10 -7.47 -28.23 -17.99
N ILE A 11 -7.24 -27.13 -17.26
CA ILE A 11 -6.59 -27.14 -15.95
C ILE A 11 -7.32 -28.08 -14.99
N SER A 12 -8.65 -28.13 -15.05
CA SER A 12 -9.47 -29.02 -14.21
C SER A 12 -9.18 -30.50 -14.47
N ALA A 13 -9.07 -30.90 -15.74
CA ALA A 13 -8.79 -32.28 -16.11
C ALA A 13 -7.37 -32.69 -15.70
N MET A 14 -6.39 -31.80 -15.89
CA MET A 14 -5.00 -32.04 -15.48
C MET A 14 -4.85 -32.13 -13.96
N CYS A 15 -5.47 -31.22 -13.20
CA CYS A 15 -5.48 -31.27 -11.74
C CYS A 15 -6.11 -32.58 -11.22
N LYS A 16 -7.19 -33.04 -11.87
CA LYS A 16 -7.85 -34.31 -11.54
C LYS A 16 -6.95 -35.52 -11.85
N ALA A 17 -6.28 -35.53 -13.00
CA ALA A 17 -5.37 -36.61 -13.41
C ALA A 17 -4.12 -36.71 -12.52
N LEU A 18 -3.60 -35.57 -12.07
CA LEU A 18 -2.42 -35.49 -11.20
C LEU A 18 -2.78 -35.59 -9.70
N GLN A 19 -4.07 -35.73 -9.36
CA GLN A 19 -4.58 -35.74 -7.97
C GLN A 19 -4.18 -34.50 -7.15
N ILE A 20 -4.09 -33.33 -7.80
CA ILE A 20 -3.75 -32.06 -7.14
C ILE A 20 -5.04 -31.23 -6.99
N PRO A 21 -5.31 -30.66 -5.80
CA PRO A 21 -6.39 -29.71 -5.61
C PRO A 21 -6.25 -28.51 -6.57
N ARG A 22 -7.35 -28.14 -7.23
CA ARG A 22 -7.37 -27.01 -8.17
C ARG A 22 -6.93 -25.70 -7.50
N SER A 23 -7.22 -25.54 -6.21
CA SER A 23 -6.80 -24.39 -5.39
C SER A 23 -5.29 -24.23 -5.35
N THR A 24 -4.54 -25.32 -5.20
CA THR A 24 -3.07 -25.33 -5.16
C THR A 24 -2.48 -24.75 -6.44
N TYR A 25 -2.99 -25.16 -7.61
CA TYR A 25 -2.53 -24.62 -8.90
C TYR A 25 -2.69 -23.10 -8.98
N TYR A 26 -3.85 -22.56 -8.59
CA TYR A 26 -4.06 -21.11 -8.65
C TYR A 26 -3.31 -20.35 -7.55
N TYR A 27 -3.03 -20.99 -6.41
CA TYR A 27 -2.25 -20.38 -5.34
C TYR A 27 -0.78 -20.24 -5.75
N GLU A 28 -0.19 -21.29 -6.33
CA GLU A 28 1.17 -21.30 -6.86
C GLU A 28 1.30 -20.49 -8.15
N ALA A 29 0.32 -20.53 -9.05
CA ALA A 29 0.32 -19.65 -10.23
C ALA A 29 0.18 -18.17 -9.87
N LYS A 30 -0.35 -17.89 -8.67
CA LYS A 30 -0.37 -16.59 -8.02
C LYS A 30 0.81 -16.44 -7.05
N GLU A 31 1.96 -17.03 -7.35
CA GLU A 31 3.21 -16.46 -6.85
C GLU A 31 3.19 -14.98 -7.21
N ARG A 32 3.17 -14.16 -6.16
CA ARG A 32 3.01 -12.72 -6.21
C ARG A 32 3.97 -12.18 -7.26
N GLN A 33 3.44 -11.78 -8.43
CA GLN A 33 4.09 -10.75 -9.23
C GLN A 33 4.54 -9.71 -8.23
N ALA A 34 5.86 -9.53 -8.12
CA ALA A 34 6.49 -8.60 -7.19
C ALA A 34 5.59 -7.38 -7.17
N GLU A 35 4.86 -7.19 -6.05
CA GLU A 35 3.96 -6.06 -5.94
C GLU A 35 4.85 -4.87 -6.30
N ASP A 36 4.53 -4.15 -7.38
CA ASP A 36 5.22 -2.90 -7.72
C ASP A 36 5.19 -2.10 -6.42
N ASP A 37 6.32 -2.09 -5.72
CA ASP A 37 6.33 -1.74 -4.31
C ASP A 37 6.48 -0.23 -4.27
N PHE A 38 5.36 0.44 -4.51
CA PHE A 38 5.23 1.88 -4.41
C PHE A 38 5.54 2.40 -2.99
N SER A 39 5.76 1.50 -2.03
CA SER A 39 6.15 1.83 -0.67
C SER A 39 7.43 2.65 -0.61
N SER A 40 8.46 2.31 -1.39
CA SER A 40 9.72 3.08 -1.41
C SER A 40 9.51 4.50 -1.95
N ASP A 41 8.83 4.64 -3.09
CA ASP A 41 8.52 5.95 -3.69
C ASP A 41 7.66 6.81 -2.77
N ILE A 42 6.67 6.20 -2.09
CA ILE A 42 5.76 6.91 -1.19
C ILE A 42 6.52 7.44 0.02
N VAL A 43 7.43 6.64 0.60
CA VAL A 43 8.29 7.06 1.72
C VAL A 43 9.21 8.19 1.26
N GLU A 44 9.87 8.03 0.11
CA GLU A 44 10.78 9.03 -0.44
C GLU A 44 10.06 10.37 -0.67
N ILE A 45 8.94 10.39 -1.40
CA ILE A 45 8.14 11.60 -1.64
C ILE A 45 7.67 12.22 -0.32
N PHE A 46 7.32 11.39 0.67
CA PHE A 46 6.88 11.87 1.97
C PHE A 46 8.01 12.60 2.71
N HIS A 47 9.22 12.05 2.72
CA HIS A 47 10.39 12.68 3.33
C HIS A 47 10.89 13.90 2.55
N GLU A 48 10.93 13.84 1.22
CA GLU A 48 11.23 14.99 0.35
C GLU A 48 10.28 16.17 0.61
N SER A 49 9.02 15.87 0.94
CA SER A 49 8.02 16.89 1.28
C SER A 49 8.11 17.44 2.71
N PHE A 50 9.14 17.07 3.48
CA PHE A 50 9.24 17.34 4.92
C PHE A 50 8.00 16.86 5.69
N GLN A 51 7.50 15.66 5.34
CA GLN A 51 6.33 15.03 5.98
C GLN A 51 5.02 15.82 5.83
N ASN A 52 4.97 16.80 4.93
CA ASN A 52 3.80 17.65 4.73
C ASN A 52 2.76 17.02 3.80
N TYR A 53 3.15 16.05 2.97
CA TYR A 53 2.27 15.55 1.93
C TYR A 53 1.39 14.39 2.42
N GLY A 54 0.08 14.54 2.23
CA GLY A 54 -0.89 13.45 2.36
C GLY A 54 -1.17 12.76 1.03
N THR A 55 -2.05 11.76 1.07
CA THR A 55 -2.43 10.89 -0.09
C THR A 55 -2.73 11.63 -1.40
N ARG A 56 -3.31 12.84 -1.35
CA ARG A 56 -3.63 13.63 -2.55
C ARG A 56 -2.38 14.18 -3.25
N LYS A 57 -1.42 14.72 -2.48
CA LYS A 57 -0.19 15.31 -3.03
C LYS A 57 0.77 14.21 -3.49
N ILE A 58 0.91 13.15 -2.69
CA ILE A 58 1.72 11.98 -3.07
C ILE A 58 1.25 11.37 -4.39
N LYS A 59 -0.08 11.26 -4.62
CA LYS A 59 -0.61 10.79 -5.92
C LYS A 59 -0.14 11.65 -7.09
N LYS A 60 -0.07 12.97 -6.93
CA LYS A 60 0.39 13.88 -7.98
C LYS A 60 1.87 13.68 -8.27
N GLU A 61 2.70 13.55 -7.24
CA GLU A 61 4.14 13.30 -7.40
C GLU A 61 4.41 11.94 -8.06
N LEU A 62 3.68 10.89 -7.66
CA LEU A 62 3.76 9.58 -8.33
C LEU A 62 3.36 9.67 -9.82
N ALA A 63 2.32 10.44 -10.14
CA ALA A 63 1.91 10.63 -11.53
C ALA A 63 2.99 11.34 -12.36
N LYS A 64 3.73 12.31 -11.78
CA LYS A 64 4.89 12.94 -12.46
C LYS A 64 6.02 11.94 -12.73
N ARG A 65 6.18 10.94 -11.86
CA ARG A 65 7.13 9.83 -12.03
C ARG A 65 6.60 8.71 -12.95
N GLY A 66 5.46 8.91 -13.64
CA GLY A 66 4.84 7.93 -14.53
C GLY A 66 4.12 6.78 -13.81
N LYS A 67 4.00 6.84 -12.47
CA LYS A 67 3.43 5.78 -11.64
C LYS A 67 1.96 6.05 -11.34
N VAL A 68 1.07 5.20 -11.85
CA VAL A 68 -0.39 5.35 -11.66
C VAL A 68 -0.85 4.50 -10.47
N VAL A 69 -1.05 5.15 -9.33
CA VAL A 69 -1.51 4.49 -8.10
C VAL A 69 -2.80 5.11 -7.59
N SER A 70 -3.74 4.27 -7.15
CA SER A 70 -4.99 4.75 -6.55
C SER A 70 -4.74 5.43 -5.20
N ARG A 71 -5.52 6.48 -4.91
CA ARG A 71 -5.43 7.18 -3.61
C ARG A 71 -5.68 6.25 -2.42
N ARG A 72 -6.54 5.23 -2.59
CA ARG A 72 -6.81 4.20 -1.57
C ARG A 72 -5.60 3.31 -1.31
N ARG A 73 -4.86 2.91 -2.35
CA ARG A 73 -3.64 2.09 -2.19
C ARG A 73 -2.55 2.90 -1.48
N ILE A 74 -2.34 4.16 -1.88
CA ILE A 74 -1.41 5.08 -1.19
C ILE A 74 -1.78 5.22 0.29
N GLY A 75 -3.05 5.43 0.62
CA GLY A 75 -3.50 5.52 2.01
C GLY A 75 -3.27 4.26 2.84
N ARG A 76 -3.43 3.07 2.23
CA ARG A 76 -3.11 1.79 2.89
C ARG A 76 -1.62 1.67 3.18
N ILE A 77 -0.77 2.02 2.23
CA ILE A 77 0.69 2.00 2.38
C ILE A 77 1.14 2.99 3.46
N MET A 78 0.66 4.24 3.40
CA MET A 78 0.95 5.24 4.43
C MET A 78 0.54 4.76 5.83
N LYS A 79 -0.65 4.15 5.96
CA LYS A 79 -1.11 3.60 7.25
C LYS A 79 -0.24 2.43 7.71
N ALA A 80 0.13 1.53 6.82
CA ALA A 80 0.99 0.38 7.13
C ALA A 80 2.40 0.82 7.58
N GLN A 81 2.89 1.95 7.07
CA GLN A 81 4.21 2.51 7.40
C GLN A 81 4.17 3.63 8.44
N GLY A 82 3.01 3.94 9.02
CA GLY A 82 2.89 5.00 10.03
C GLY A 82 3.13 6.42 9.53
N LEU A 83 3.01 6.67 8.21
CA LEU A 83 3.23 7.98 7.61
C LEU A 83 2.01 8.88 7.86
N VAL A 84 2.17 9.91 8.69
CA VAL A 84 1.12 10.88 9.04
C VAL A 84 1.57 12.27 8.63
N SER A 85 0.75 12.95 7.82
CA SER A 85 1.05 14.32 7.38
C SER A 85 1.03 15.29 8.56
N SER A 86 2.07 16.12 8.69
CA SER A 86 2.18 17.17 9.71
C SER A 86 0.93 18.04 9.84
N TYR A 87 0.26 18.35 8.72
CA TYR A 87 -0.95 19.16 8.67
C TYR A 87 -2.17 18.51 9.35
N THR A 88 -2.15 17.20 9.57
CA THR A 88 -3.22 16.48 10.26
C THR A 88 -3.07 16.45 11.77
N LEU A 89 -1.94 16.92 12.31
CA LEU A 89 -1.73 17.02 13.75
C LEU A 89 -2.49 18.24 14.26
N ALA A 90 -3.65 18.01 14.88
CA ALA A 90 -4.35 19.03 15.64
C ALA A 90 -3.47 19.44 16.84
N GLN A 91 -2.91 20.66 16.80
CA GLN A 91 -2.15 21.19 17.92
C GLN A 91 -3.12 21.83 18.92
N PHE A 92 -3.46 21.12 19.98
CA PHE A 92 -4.15 21.72 21.12
C PHE A 92 -3.17 22.65 21.87
N LYS A 93 -3.48 23.95 21.91
CA LYS A 93 -2.72 24.94 22.68
C LYS A 93 -3.50 25.24 23.97
N PRO A 94 -3.11 24.68 25.13
CA PRO A 94 -3.77 25.00 26.38
C PRO A 94 -3.58 26.48 26.71
N HIS A 95 -4.68 27.17 27.01
CA HIS A 95 -4.62 28.55 27.50
C HIS A 95 -4.28 28.51 29.01
N SER A 96 -3.07 28.92 29.36
CA SER A 96 -2.61 28.96 30.75
C SER A 96 -3.25 30.14 31.48
N PHE A 97 -4.34 29.90 32.21
CA PHE A 97 -4.86 30.85 33.20
C PHE A 97 -4.13 30.61 34.54
N THR A 98 -3.15 31.45 34.85
CA THR A 98 -2.53 31.45 36.18
C THR A 98 -3.46 32.20 37.13
N ILE A 99 -4.16 31.48 38.01
CA ILE A 99 -4.91 32.11 39.11
C ILE A 99 -4.00 32.07 40.34
N SER A 100 -3.44 33.22 40.71
CA SER A 100 -2.74 33.41 41.96
C SER A 100 -3.76 33.56 43.10
N ILE A 101 -3.94 32.51 43.89
CA ILE A 101 -4.66 32.58 45.17
C ILE A 101 -3.63 32.92 46.25
N SER A 102 -3.73 34.11 46.82
CA SER A 102 -2.98 34.52 48.01
C SER A 102 -3.79 34.11 49.23
N PHE A 103 -3.19 33.32 50.13
CA PHE A 103 -3.72 32.99 51.45
C PHE A 103 -3.45 34.11 52.45
#